data_AF-B3KM83-F1
#
_entry.id   AF-B3KM83-F1
#
_cell.length_a   1.000
_cell.length_b   1.000
_cell.length_c   1.000
_cell.angle_alpha   90.00
_cell.angle_beta   90.00
_cell.angle_gamma   90.00
#
_symmetry.space_group_name_H-M   'P 1'
#
loop_
_entity.id
_entity.type
_entity.pdbx_description
1 polymer ?
#
loop_
_entity_poly.entity_id
_entity_poly.type
_entity_poly.pdbx_seq_one_letter_code
_entity_poly.pdbx_strand_id
1 'polypeptide(L)'
;MAQYAQRASVAFHTQLFFKSKGIVSEEAYILFVRKNAIVVLIPKYGLEGTVFFEEKDKPNPQLIYDDEIPSLKIEDTVFHVFDKVKVKIMLDSSNLQHQKIRMSLVEPQIPGISIPTDTSNMDLNGPKKKKMKLGK
;
A
#
# COMPACT_ATOMS: atom_id res chain seq x y z
N MET A 1 25.06 16.06 2.97
CA MET A 1 24.57 15.18 1.88
C MET A 1 24.58 13.69 2.22
N ALA A 2 25.49 13.20 3.07
CA ALA A 2 25.53 11.78 3.47
C ALA A 2 24.19 11.23 4.01
N GLN A 3 23.47 12.01 4.83
CA GLN A 3 22.17 11.60 5.39
C GLN A 3 21.10 11.36 4.32
N TYR A 4 21.02 12.23 3.30
CA TYR A 4 20.09 12.06 2.19
C TYR A 4 20.45 10.85 1.33
N ALA A 5 21.74 10.65 1.05
CA ALA A 5 22.21 9.48 0.30
C ALA A 5 21.91 8.17 1.06
N GLN A 6 22.12 8.15 2.38
CA GLN A 6 21.78 6.99 3.21
C GLN A 6 20.27 6.69 3.18
N ARG A 7 19.41 7.70 3.39
CA ARG A 7 17.95 7.54 3.33
C ARG A 7 17.47 7.06 1.95
N ALA A 8 18.03 7.63 0.88
CA ALA A 8 17.72 7.21 -0.49
C ALA A 8 18.17 5.77 -0.76
N SER A 9 19.34 5.36 -0.26
CA SER A 9 19.82 3.98 -0.39
C SER A 9 18.90 2.99 0.30
N VAL A 10 18.48 3.27 1.54
CA VAL A 10 17.53 2.41 2.28
C VAL A 10 16.19 2.34 1.55
N ALA A 11 15.65 3.48 1.09
CA ALA A 11 14.41 3.52 0.32
C ALA A 11 14.49 2.72 -0.99
N PHE A 12 15.64 2.73 -1.67
CA PHE A 12 15.84 1.93 -2.88
C PHE A 12 15.91 0.42 -2.57
N HIS A 13 16.58 0.03 -1.47
CA HIS A 13 16.67 -1.37 -1.08
C HIS A 13 15.31 -1.94 -0.63
N THR A 14 14.47 -1.14 0.03
CA THR A 14 13.11 -1.58 0.37
C THR A 14 12.25 -1.77 -0.88
N GLN A 15 12.39 -0.93 -1.90
CA GLN A 15 11.75 -1.14 -3.20
C GLN A 15 12.18 -2.46 -3.84
N LEU A 16 13.48 -2.76 -3.86
CA LEU A 16 14.00 -4.02 -4.42
C LEU A 16 13.50 -5.25 -3.63
N PHE A 17 13.40 -5.12 -2.30
CA PHE A 17 12.86 -6.16 -1.44
C PHE A 17 11.40 -6.48 -1.76
N PHE A 18 10.52 -5.46 -1.81
CA PHE A 18 9.10 -5.68 -2.14
C PHE A 18 8.88 -6.06 -3.61
N LYS A 19 9.76 -5.64 -4.52
CA LYS A 19 9.75 -6.14 -5.91
C LYS A 19 9.94 -7.65 -5.98
N SER A 20 10.85 -8.19 -5.16
CA SER A 20 11.19 -9.62 -5.14
C SER A 20 10.20 -10.45 -4.32
N LYS A 21 9.69 -9.88 -3.23
CA LYS A 21 8.75 -10.54 -2.32
C LYS A 21 7.31 -10.52 -2.85
N GLY A 22 6.96 -9.53 -3.66
CA GLY A 22 5.60 -9.34 -4.17
C GLY A 22 4.68 -8.64 -3.17
N ILE A 23 3.38 -8.85 -3.36
CA ILE A 23 2.31 -8.23 -2.56
C ILE A 23 2.24 -8.90 -1.19
N VAL A 24 2.34 -8.12 -0.11
CA VAL A 24 2.26 -8.64 1.26
C VAL A 24 1.27 -7.86 2.10
N SER A 25 0.61 -8.55 3.03
CA SER A 25 -0.26 -7.93 4.03
C SER A 25 0.39 -8.00 5.40
N GLU A 26 0.46 -6.87 6.09
CA GLU A 26 1.06 -6.76 7.42
C GLU A 26 0.25 -5.84 8.32
N GLU A 27 0.48 -5.99 9.62
CA GLU A 27 -0.08 -5.12 10.64
C GLU A 27 0.65 -3.76 10.64
N ALA A 28 -0.13 -2.71 10.78
CA ALA A 28 0.35 -1.34 10.83
C ALA A 28 -0.42 -0.54 11.90
N TYR A 29 0.19 0.55 12.34
CA TYR A 29 -0.37 1.46 13.34
C TYR A 29 -0.50 2.85 12.76
N ILE A 30 -1.63 3.51 12.98
CA ILE A 30 -1.87 4.86 12.48
C ILE A 30 -1.01 5.85 13.28
N LEU A 31 -0.17 6.63 12.60
CA LEU A 31 0.61 7.72 13.19
C LEU A 31 -0.11 9.06 13.05
N PHE A 32 -0.70 9.31 11.88
CA PHE A 32 -1.41 10.55 11.59
C PHE A 32 -2.68 10.27 10.80
N VAL A 33 -3.71 11.02 11.13
CA VAL A 33 -4.97 11.04 10.39
C VAL A 33 -5.04 12.34 9.60
N ARG A 34 -5.44 12.28 8.33
CA ARG A 34 -5.65 13.44 7.46
C ARG A 34 -7.04 13.38 6.83
N LYS A 35 -7.45 14.46 6.16
CA LYS A 35 -8.78 14.58 5.54
C LYS A 35 -9.07 13.54 4.45
N ASN A 36 -8.04 13.05 3.75
CA ASN A 36 -8.17 12.11 2.64
C ASN A 36 -7.32 10.83 2.76
N ALA A 37 -6.59 10.69 3.86
CA ALA A 37 -5.59 9.62 4.01
C ALA A 37 -5.23 9.38 5.47
N ILE A 38 -4.69 8.20 5.75
CA ILE A 38 -4.02 7.88 7.01
C ILE A 38 -2.54 7.60 6.74
N VAL A 39 -1.68 8.04 7.65
CA VAL A 39 -0.24 7.72 7.64
C VAL A 39 -0.03 6.60 8.64
N VAL A 40 0.54 5.49 8.19
CA VAL A 40 0.70 4.27 8.98
C VAL A 40 2.16 3.88 9.09
N LEU A 41 2.52 3.28 10.22
CA LEU A 41 3.81 2.64 10.48
C LEU A 41 3.66 1.12 10.44
N ILE A 42 4.56 0.45 9.74
CA ILE A 42 4.67 -1.02 9.69
C ILE A 42 5.90 -1.42 10.51
N PRO A 43 5.75 -1.81 11.79
CA PRO A 43 6.88 -2.01 12.69
C PRO A 43 7.84 -3.10 12.21
N LYS A 44 7.31 -4.16 11.58
CA LYS A 44 8.09 -5.30 11.08
C LYS A 44 9.21 -4.91 10.11
N TYR A 45 8.98 -3.86 9.32
CA TYR A 45 9.95 -3.38 8.31
C TYR A 45 10.50 -1.99 8.63
N GLY A 46 10.04 -1.36 9.72
CA GLY A 46 10.37 0.03 10.03
C GLY A 46 9.98 0.99 8.91
N LEU A 47 8.84 0.73 8.24
CA LEU A 47 8.42 1.46 7.04
C LEU A 47 7.16 2.26 7.33
N GLU A 48 7.18 3.53 6.95
CA GLU A 48 6.02 4.42 7.00
C GLU A 48 5.43 4.60 5.61
N GLY A 49 4.12 4.73 5.51
CA GLY A 49 3.46 5.03 4.25
C GLY A 49 2.09 5.65 4.43
N THR A 50 1.54 6.13 3.32
CA THR A 50 0.24 6.79 3.29
C THR A 50 -0.75 5.88 2.57
N VAL A 51 -1.88 5.63 3.22
CA VAL A 51 -3.04 4.97 2.63
C VAL A 51 -4.02 6.06 2.22
N PHE A 52 -4.25 6.19 0.92
CA PHE A 52 -5.22 7.13 0.36
C PHE A 52 -6.59 6.45 0.24
N PHE A 53 -7.65 7.18 0.56
CA PHE A 53 -9.03 6.70 0.46
C PHE A 53 -9.75 7.20 -0.80
N GLU A 54 -9.17 8.18 -1.48
CA GLU A 54 -9.65 8.70 -2.77
C GLU A 54 -8.81 8.10 -3.90
N GLU A 55 -9.48 7.43 -4.84
CA GLU A 55 -8.87 6.93 -6.08
C GLU A 55 -9.59 7.57 -7.27
N LYS A 56 -8.83 7.99 -8.30
CA LYS A 56 -9.38 8.71 -9.47
C LYS A 56 -10.42 7.91 -10.27
N ASP A 57 -10.41 6.59 -10.14
CA ASP A 57 -11.21 5.66 -10.96
C ASP A 57 -12.36 4.99 -10.18
N LYS A 58 -12.57 5.36 -8.90
CA LYS A 58 -13.62 4.80 -8.04
C LYS A 58 -14.54 5.89 -7.50
N PRO A 59 -15.79 5.57 -7.13
CA PRO A 59 -16.65 6.52 -6.43
C PRO A 59 -15.96 6.98 -5.14
N ASN A 60 -15.89 8.29 -4.95
CA ASN A 60 -15.30 8.85 -3.74
C ASN A 60 -16.16 8.49 -2.53
N PRO A 61 -15.59 7.84 -1.50
CA PRO A 61 -16.33 7.55 -0.28
C PRO A 61 -16.64 8.85 0.46
N GLN A 62 -17.67 8.83 1.29
CA GLN A 62 -17.97 9.96 2.17
C GLN A 62 -16.94 10.00 3.31
N LEU A 63 -16.05 10.98 3.26
CA LEU A 63 -15.00 11.21 4.26
C LEU A 63 -15.41 12.37 5.17
N ILE A 64 -15.48 12.10 6.47
CA ILE A 64 -15.76 13.12 7.50
C ILE A 64 -14.54 13.18 8.42
N TYR A 65 -13.83 14.29 8.38
CA TYR A 65 -12.66 14.53 9.22
C TYR A 65 -13.05 15.44 10.39
N ASP A 66 -12.66 15.05 11.59
CA ASP A 66 -12.82 15.85 12.81
C ASP A 66 -11.47 16.56 13.12
N ASP A 67 -11.49 17.89 13.12
CA ASP A 67 -10.34 18.73 13.41
C ASP A 67 -10.10 18.88 14.95
N GLU A 68 -11.12 18.68 15.81
CA GLU A 68 -10.99 18.77 17.27
C GLU A 68 -10.35 17.51 17.86
N ILE A 69 -10.84 16.35 17.45
CA ILE A 69 -10.27 15.04 17.76
C ILE A 69 -9.76 14.46 16.43
N PRO A 70 -8.43 14.40 16.19
CA PRO A 70 -7.89 14.01 14.89
C PRO A 70 -8.29 12.58 14.53
N SER A 71 -9.41 12.49 13.80
CA SER A 71 -10.08 11.26 13.45
C SER A 71 -10.72 11.38 12.07
N LEU A 72 -10.80 10.25 11.37
CA LEU A 72 -11.35 10.17 10.04
C LEU A 72 -12.44 9.12 10.04
N LYS A 73 -13.67 9.55 9.84
CA LYS A 73 -14.81 8.66 9.65
C LYS A 73 -15.03 8.42 8.17
N ILE A 74 -15.08 7.14 7.82
CA ILE A 74 -15.35 6.64 6.47
C ILE A 74 -16.52 5.69 6.60
N GLU A 75 -17.67 6.08 6.05
CA GLU A 75 -18.93 5.34 6.20
C GLU A 75 -19.22 5.05 7.68
N ASP A 76 -19.13 3.79 8.10
CA ASP A 76 -19.37 3.33 9.48
C ASP A 76 -18.10 3.12 10.31
N THR A 77 -16.92 3.30 9.72
CA THR A 77 -15.62 3.07 10.40
C THR A 77 -14.97 4.39 10.77
N VAL A 78 -14.48 4.52 12.00
CA VAL A 78 -13.71 5.68 12.46
C VAL A 78 -12.27 5.27 12.71
N PHE A 79 -11.34 6.04 12.17
CA PHE A 79 -9.90 5.87 12.35
C PHE A 79 -9.35 6.93 13.29
N HIS A 80 -8.64 6.49 14.32
CA HIS A 80 -7.92 7.33 15.26
C HIS A 80 -6.41 7.08 15.16
N VAL A 81 -5.65 8.00 15.75
CA VAL A 81 -4.21 7.81 15.95
C VAL A 81 -3.98 6.60 16.86
N PHE A 82 -2.95 5.81 16.54
CA PHE A 82 -2.54 4.56 17.19
C PHE A 82 -3.45 3.34 17.00
N ASP A 83 -4.52 3.47 16.21
CA ASP A 83 -5.32 2.32 15.83
C ASP A 83 -4.50 1.31 15.02
N LYS A 84 -4.80 0.03 15.24
CA LYS A 84 -4.22 -1.08 14.51
C LYS A 84 -5.03 -1.33 13.23
N VAL A 85 -4.34 -1.38 12.11
CA VAL A 85 -4.91 -1.69 10.79
C VAL A 85 -4.09 -2.75 10.09
N LYS A 86 -4.68 -3.45 9.11
CA LYS A 86 -3.92 -4.33 8.21
C LYS A 86 -3.82 -3.65 6.86
N VAL A 87 -2.59 -3.53 6.35
CA VAL A 87 -2.32 -2.89 5.06
C VAL A 87 -1.64 -3.85 4.10
N LYS A 88 -1.98 -3.71 2.83
CA LYS A 88 -1.34 -4.39 1.70
C LYS A 88 -0.27 -3.48 1.12
N ILE A 89 0.96 -3.96 1.06
CA ILE A 89 2.13 -3.24 0.54
C ILE A 89 2.36 -3.68 -0.90
N MET A 90 2.46 -2.72 -1.82
CA MET A 90 2.68 -2.95 -3.25
C MET A 90 3.72 -1.98 -3.81
N LEU A 91 4.49 -2.43 -4.80
CA LEU A 91 5.39 -1.56 -5.55
C LEU A 91 4.68 -1.05 -6.80
N ASP A 92 4.47 0.26 -6.88
CA ASP A 92 4.05 0.94 -8.10
C ASP A 92 5.29 1.18 -8.98
N SER A 93 5.42 0.37 -10.02
CA SER A 93 6.49 0.47 -11.02
C SER A 93 6.03 1.10 -12.34
N SER A 94 4.91 1.83 -12.35
CA SER A 94 4.41 2.53 -13.55
C SER A 94 5.42 3.55 -14.08
N ASN A 95 6.14 4.22 -13.18
CA ASN A 95 7.27 5.09 -13.52
C ASN A 95 8.60 4.43 -13.13
N LEU A 96 9.43 4.10 -14.13
CA LEU A 96 10.72 3.44 -13.92
C LEU A 96 11.71 4.28 -13.10
N GLN A 97 11.68 5.61 -13.21
CA GLN A 97 12.57 6.53 -12.50
C GLN A 97 12.09 6.83 -11.08
N HIS A 98 10.78 6.70 -10.84
CA HIS A 98 10.14 7.05 -9.57
C HIS A 98 9.23 5.92 -9.11
N GLN A 99 9.81 4.73 -8.93
CA GLN A 99 9.10 3.61 -8.31
C GLN A 99 8.73 4.00 -6.87
N LYS A 100 7.51 3.66 -6.45
CA LYS A 100 6.98 4.04 -5.13
C LYS A 100 6.30 2.87 -4.47
N ILE A 101 6.49 2.74 -3.16
CA ILE A 101 5.68 1.83 -2.35
C ILE A 101 4.31 2.48 -2.15
N ARG A 102 3.26 1.76 -2.53
CA ARG A 102 1.87 2.11 -2.24
C ARG A 102 1.32 1.17 -1.18
N MET A 103 0.44 1.70 -0.35
CA MET A 103 -0.27 0.95 0.66
C MET A 103 -1.77 1.06 0.42
N SER A 104 -2.46 -0.05 0.63
CA SER A 104 -3.92 -0.12 0.55
C SER A 104 -4.47 -0.78 1.81
N LEU A 105 -5.60 -0.29 2.30
CA LEU A 105 -6.25 -0.85 3.47
C LEU A 105 -6.82 -2.25 3.15
N VAL A 106 -6.65 -3.19 4.08
CA VAL A 106 -7.24 -4.54 4.02
C VAL A 106 -8.25 -4.71 5.15
N GLU A 107 -7.86 -4.38 6.38
CA GLU A 107 -8.74 -4.42 7.55
C GLU A 107 -8.64 -3.07 8.28
N PRO A 108 -9.76 -2.48 8.71
CA PRO A 108 -11.15 -2.96 8.56
C PRO A 108 -11.66 -2.97 7.10
N GLN A 109 -12.57 -3.89 6.78
CA GLN A 109 -13.15 -4.00 5.44
C GLN A 109 -14.23 -2.94 5.24
N ILE A 110 -13.90 -1.90 4.48
CA ILE A 110 -14.84 -0.88 4.04
C ILE A 110 -15.24 -1.19 2.59
N PRO A 111 -16.55 -1.31 2.27
CA PRO A 111 -17.03 -1.48 0.90
C PRO A 111 -16.41 -0.46 -0.07
N GLY A 112 -15.93 -0.92 -1.22
CA GLY A 112 -15.36 -0.04 -2.27
C GLY A 112 -13.91 0.45 -2.04
N ILE A 113 -13.41 0.41 -0.80
CA ILE A 113 -12.07 0.89 -0.44
C ILE A 113 -11.12 -0.26 -0.07
N SER A 114 -11.59 -1.19 0.76
CA SER A 114 -10.77 -2.31 1.22
C SER A 114 -10.58 -3.34 0.10
N ILE A 115 -9.35 -3.82 -0.06
CA ILE A 115 -9.05 -4.88 -1.03
C ILE A 115 -9.27 -6.22 -0.33
N PRO A 116 -10.04 -7.16 -0.92
CA PRO A 116 -10.20 -8.50 -0.37
C PRO A 116 -8.85 -9.19 -0.11
N THR A 117 -8.81 -9.97 0.96
CA THR A 117 -7.66 -10.78 1.37
C THR A 117 -7.53 -12.04 0.49
N ASP A 118 -7.59 -11.91 -0.83
CA ASP A 118 -7.40 -13.07 -1.70
C ASP A 118 -5.91 -13.42 -1.79
N THR A 119 -5.58 -14.53 -1.15
CA THR A 119 -4.42 -15.37 -1.38
C THR A 119 -4.46 -15.89 -2.82
N SER A 120 -3.72 -15.24 -3.71
CA SER A 120 -3.23 -15.92 -4.91
C SER A 120 -1.90 -15.32 -5.30
N ASN A 121 -0.85 -16.16 -5.25
CA ASN A 121 0.31 -16.05 -6.11
C ASN A 121 -0.20 -15.85 -7.55
N MET A 122 -0.32 -14.60 -8.00
CA MET A 122 -0.38 -14.33 -9.42
C MET A 122 1.05 -14.15 -9.88
N ASP A 123 1.56 -15.23 -10.46
CA ASP A 123 2.76 -15.28 -11.25
C ASP A 123 2.83 -14.05 -12.17
N LEU A 124 3.88 -13.25 -11.98
CA LEU A 124 4.26 -12.21 -12.92
C LEU A 124 4.48 -12.87 -14.28
N ASN A 125 3.69 -12.44 -15.27
CA ASN A 125 3.84 -12.76 -16.69
C ASN A 125 5.32 -12.86 -17.12
N GLY A 126 5.84 -14.08 -17.19
CA GLY A 126 7.04 -14.39 -17.94
C GLY A 126 6.73 -14.42 -19.44
N PRO A 127 7.68 -14.03 -20.32
CA PRO A 127 7.44 -14.04 -21.76
C PRO A 127 7.14 -15.46 -22.25
N LYS A 128 6.08 -15.61 -23.05
CA LYS A 128 5.63 -16.89 -23.61
C LYS A 128 6.79 -17.62 -24.30
N LYS A 129 7.23 -18.76 -23.75
CA LYS A 129 8.16 -19.67 -24.43
C LYS A 129 7.51 -20.14 -25.73
N LYS A 130 8.15 -19.83 -26.86
CA LYS A 130 7.78 -20.25 -28.21
C LYS A 130 7.78 -21.78 -28.24
N LYS A 131 6.63 -22.43 -28.46
CA LYS A 131 6.56 -23.87 -28.70
C LYS A 131 7.40 -24.19 -29.95
N MET A 132 8.45 -25.00 -29.80
CA MET A 132 9.06 -25.69 -30.93
C MET A 132 8.00 -26.59 -31.57
N LYS A 133 7.73 -26.38 -32.86
CA LYS A 133 6.95 -27.32 -33.66
C LYS A 133 7.79 -28.57 -33.88
N LEU A 134 7.28 -29.71 -33.45
CA LEU A 134 7.83 -31.04 -33.72
C LEU A 134 6.92 -31.74 -34.76
N GLY A 135 7.53 -32.23 -35.86
CA GLY A 135 6.96 -33.14 -36.87
C GLY A 135 6.11 -32.47 -37.97
N LYS A 136 6.24 -32.81 -39.25
CA LYS A 136 6.69 -34.06 -39.90
C LYS A 136 7.76 -33.80 -40.95
#